data_AF-A0A927U0K1-F1
#
_entry.id   AF-A0A927U0K1-F1
#
_cell.length_a   1.000
_cell.length_b   1.000
_cell.length_c   1.000
_cell.angle_alpha   90.00
_cell.angle_beta   90.00
_cell.angle_gamma   90.00
#
_symmetry.space_group_name_H-M   'P 1'
#
loop_
_entity.id
_entity.type
_entity.pdbx_description
1 polymer ?
#
loop_
_entity_poly.entity_id
_entity_poly.type
_entity_poly.pdbx_seq_one_letter_code
_entity_poly.pdbx_strand_id
1 'polypeptide(L)' 'MDYREYPLSQLLQNRKIFAVFDEEFRKGTWLDATALLGSEGTINSLYRDGTVPRETLDNIVARLSK' A
#
# COMPACT_ATOMS: atom_id res chain seq x y z
N MET A 1 -6.11 -14.68 -0.73
CA MET A 1 -6.63 -13.67 0.22
C MET A 1 -6.61 -12.34 -0.51
N ASP A 2 -7.72 -11.61 -0.52
CA ASP A 2 -7.78 -10.32 -1.22
C ASP A 2 -7.26 -9.19 -0.32
N TYR A 3 -5.95 -8.92 -0.39
CA TYR A 3 -5.31 -7.84 0.37
C TYR A 3 -5.90 -6.45 0.05
N ARG A 4 -6.66 -6.32 -1.04
CA ARG A 4 -7.29 -5.07 -1.48
C ARG A 4 -8.42 -4.60 -0.57
N GLU A 5 -9.07 -5.52 0.14
CA GLU A 5 -10.18 -5.24 1.04
C GLU A 5 -9.74 -5.13 2.51
N TYR A 6 -8.46 -5.41 2.80
CA TYR A 6 -7.93 -5.30 4.14
C TYR A 6 -7.57 -3.85 4.49
N PRO A 7 -7.77 -3.45 5.76
CA PRO A 7 -7.34 -2.15 6.24
C PRO A 7 -5.83 -1.99 6.08
N LEU A 8 -5.38 -0.83 5.59
CA LEU A 8 -3.96 -0.52 5.48
C LEU A 8 -3.26 -0.63 6.83
N SER A 9 -3.87 -0.16 7.90
CA SER A 9 -3.32 -0.31 9.26
C SER A 9 -3.07 -1.78 9.63
N GLN A 10 -3.87 -2.74 9.15
CA GLN A 10 -3.69 -4.16 9.43
C GLN A 10 -2.64 -4.80 8.49
N LEU A 11 -2.59 -4.37 7.23
CA LEU A 11 -1.57 -4.81 6.28
C LEU A 11 -0.18 -4.31 6.67
N LEU A 12 -0.08 -3.02 6.97
CA LEU A 12 1.16 -2.34 7.33
C LEU A 12 1.65 -2.70 8.74
N GLN A 13 0.82 -3.30 9.60
CA GLN A 13 1.29 -3.99 10.81
C GLN A 13 2.26 -5.14 10.48
N ASN A 14 2.12 -5.76 9.31
CA ASN A 14 3.05 -6.77 8.86
C ASN A 14 4.28 -6.10 8.25
N ARG A 15 5.44 -6.23 8.93
CA ARG A 15 6.72 -5.68 8.47
C ARG A 15 7.08 -6.05 7.04
N LYS A 16 6.71 -7.24 6.56
CA LYS A 16 6.98 -7.66 5.17
C LYS A 16 6.17 -6.82 4.17
N ILE A 17 4.90 -6.58 4.49
CA ILE A 17 4.02 -5.77 3.65
C ILE A 17 4.46 -4.31 3.72
N PHE A 18 4.73 -3.79 4.92
CA PHE A 18 5.26 -2.45 5.10
C PHE A 18 6.55 -2.23 4.30
N ALA A 19 7.49 -3.17 4.30
CA ALA A 19 8.71 -3.08 3.52
C ALA A 19 8.43 -3.03 2.00
N VAL A 20 7.46 -3.80 1.49
CA VAL A 20 7.06 -3.75 0.08
C VAL A 20 6.46 -2.39 -0.27
N PHE A 21 5.59 -1.85 0.58
CA PHE A 21 5.04 -0.50 0.41
C PHE A 21 6.16 0.54 0.44
N ASP A 22 6.98 0.57 1.49
CA ASP A 22 8.08 1.51 1.65
C ASP A 22 9.06 1.47 0.46
N GLU A 23 9.39 0.29 -0.05
CA GLU A 23 10.29 0.12 -1.19
C GLU A 23 9.68 0.67 -2.49
N GLU A 24 8.40 0.38 -2.78
CA GLU A 24 7.72 0.87 -3.99
C GLU A 24 7.41 2.38 -3.90
N PHE A 25 7.10 2.90 -2.71
CA PHE A 25 6.88 4.32 -2.48
C PHE A 25 8.18 5.13 -2.63
N ARG A 26 9.31 4.62 -2.10
CA ARG A 26 10.63 5.22 -2.33
C ARG A 26 11.03 5.23 -3.79
N LYS A 27 10.71 4.18 -4.56
CA LYS A 27 10.96 4.15 -6.01
C LYS A 27 10.14 5.19 -6.76
N GLY A 28 8.90 5.42 -6.32
CA GLY A 28 8.01 6.43 -6.89
C GLY A 28 8.38 7.86 -6.50
N THR A 29 9.31 8.08 -5.56
CA THR A 29 9.51 9.39 -4.90
C THR A 29 8.23 9.91 -4.21
N TRP A 30 7.30 9.01 -3.89
CA TRP A 30 6.07 9.35 -3.17
C TRP A 30 6.35 9.33 -1.66
N LEU A 31 5.60 10.17 -0.93
CA LEU A 31 5.67 10.37 0.51
C LEU A 31 5.85 9.05 1.29
N ASP A 32 6.48 9.09 2.47
CA ASP A 32 6.64 7.90 3.31
C ASP A 32 5.35 7.08 3.42
N ALA A 33 5.46 5.77 3.20
CA ALA A 33 4.36 4.82 3.39
C ALA A 33 3.77 4.87 4.81
N THR A 34 4.46 5.53 5.74
CA THR A 34 3.96 5.83 7.08
C THR A 34 2.75 6.77 7.09
N ALA A 35 2.58 7.61 6.08
CA ALA A 35 1.36 8.40 5.91
C ALA A 35 0.11 7.51 5.74
N LEU A 36 0.29 6.30 5.23
CA LEU A 36 -0.77 5.31 5.05
C LEU A 36 -1.03 4.48 6.30
N LEU A 37 -0.10 4.44 7.27
CA LEU A 37 -0.29 3.73 8.54
C LEU A 37 -1.46 4.32 9.35
N GLY A 38 -1.65 5.64 9.27
CA GLY A 38 -2.73 6.36 9.93
C GLY A 38 -4.04 6.42 9.14
N SER A 39 -4.06 5.85 7.93
CA SER A 39 -5.26 5.86 7.10
C SER A 39 -6.12 4.64 7.43
N GLU A 40 -7.36 4.88 7.86
CA GLU A 40 -8.37 3.82 8.04
C GLU A 40 -8.86 3.23 6.71
N GLY A 41 -8.33 3.71 5.59
CA GLY A 41 -8.64 3.24 4.25
C GLY A 41 -8.07 1.87 3.91
N THR A 42 -8.56 1.31 2.81
CA THR A 42 -8.02 0.09 2.19
C THR A 42 -7.15 0.45 0.99
N ILE A 43 -6.42 -0.51 0.43
CA ILE A 43 -5.72 -0.32 -0.87
C ILE A 43 -6.72 0.19 -1.93
N ASN A 44 -7.96 -0.30 -1.92
CA ASN A 44 -9.01 0.15 -2.83
C ASN A 44 -9.39 1.62 -2.63
N SER A 45 -9.35 2.11 -1.39
CA SER A 45 -9.50 3.54 -1.10
C SER A 45 -8.37 4.34 -1.73
N LEU A 46 -7.11 3.87 -1.66
CA LEU A 46 -5.97 4.54 -2.31
C LEU A 46 -6.12 4.59 -3.84
N TYR A 47 -6.64 3.51 -4.44
CA TYR A 47 -6.95 3.48 -5.88
C TYR A 47 -8.01 4.51 -6.27
N ARG A 48 -8.98 4.80 -5.38
CA ARG A 48 -10.06 5.78 -5.62
C ARG A 48 -9.63 7.21 -5.30
N ASP A 49 -8.88 7.40 -4.24
CA ASP A 49 -8.43 8.71 -3.75
C ASP A 49 -7.36 9.30 -4.68
N GLY A 50 -6.62 8.43 -5.40
CA GLY A 50 -5.59 8.87 -6.35
C GLY A 50 -4.34 9.42 -5.66
N THR A 51 -4.27 9.32 -4.34
CA THR A 51 -3.11 9.66 -3.49
C THR A 51 -1.93 8.72 -3.69
N VAL A 52 -2.04 7.69 -4.52
CA VAL A 52 -0.93 6.81 -4.86
C VAL A 52 -1.08 6.44 -6.33
N PRO A 53 0.01 6.41 -7.12
CA PRO A 53 -0.06 5.97 -8.50
C PRO A 53 -0.60 4.55 -8.58
N ARG A 54 -1.50 4.30 -9.54
CA ARG A 54 -2.06 2.96 -9.74
C ARG A 54 -0.98 1.92 -10.01
N GLU A 55 0.07 2.26 -10.75
CA GLU A 55 1.23 1.36 -10.98
C GLU A 55 1.91 0.92 -9.67
N THR A 56 2.12 1.85 -8.74
CA THR A 56 2.71 1.54 -7.43
C THR A 56 1.82 0.59 -6.64
N LEU A 57 0.51 0.86 -6.61
CA LEU A 57 -0.46 -0.02 -5.95
C LEU A 57 -0.52 -1.40 -6.63
N ASP A 58 -0.45 -1.45 -7.96
CA ASP A 58 -0.49 -2.71 -8.74
C ASP A 58 0.73 -3.57 -8.44
N ASN A 59 1.93 -2.97 -8.41
CA ASN A 59 3.17 -3.66 -8.05
C ASN A 59 3.11 -4.23 -6.62
N ILE A 60 2.57 -3.46 -5.69
CA ILE A 60 2.40 -3.90 -4.30
C ILE A 60 1.44 -5.09 -4.24
N VAL A 61 0.26 -4.97 -4.85
CA VAL A 61 -0.74 -6.06 -4.89
C VAL A 61 -0.16 -7.30 -5.58
N ALA A 62 0.57 -7.12 -6.70
CA ALA A 62 1.23 -8.20 -7.41
C ALA A 62 2.29 -8.92 -6.55
N ARG A 63 3.07 -8.18 -5.75
CA ARG A 63 4.03 -8.77 -4.80
C ARG A 63 3.35 -9.45 -3.61
N LEU A 64 2.22 -8.92 -3.14
CA LEU A 64 1.46 -9.51 -2.03
C LEU A 64 0.71 -10.76 -2.45
N SER A 65 0.32 -10.86 -3.72
CA SER A 65 -0.39 -12.00 -4.28
C SER A 65 0.54 -13.13 -4.77
N LYS A 66 1.86 -12.99 -4.57
CA LYS A 66 2.89 -13.94 -4.99
C LYS A 66 3.44 -14.71 -3.80
#